data_AF-A0A0R3RDG3-F1
#
_entry.id   AF-A0A0R3RDG3-F1
#
_cell.length_a   1.000
_cell.length_b   1.000
_cell.length_c   1.000
_cell.angle_alpha   90.00
_cell.angle_beta   90.00
_cell.angle_gamma   90.00
#
_symmetry.space_group_name_H-M   'P 1'
#
loop_
_entity.id
_entity.type
_entity.pdbx_description
1 polymer ?
#
loop_
_entity_poly.entity_id
_entity_poly.type
_entity_poly.pdbx_seq_one_letter_code
_entity_poly.pdbx_strand_id
1 'polypeptide(L)'
;MFRAVITAIYDTNVEVHYIDYGNYERVTYNDLHSIDDLPEITKKHPAMGIPCLLVNVDNINTGLNIYTDNSLLHFMNAVSCEKPFFKLKFLRKRTDNVMVVELIDDNGNS
;
A
#
# COMPACT_ATOMS: atom_id res chain seq x y z
N MET A 1 9.97 4.92 -14.99
CA MET A 1 10.64 3.74 -14.41
C MET A 1 10.42 3.79 -12.92
N PHE A 2 9.91 2.71 -12.33
CA PHE A 2 9.59 2.60 -10.90
C PHE A 2 10.31 1.41 -10.31
N ARG A 3 10.54 1.40 -8.99
CA ARG A 3 11.09 0.23 -8.31
C ARG A 3 9.97 -0.76 -8.05
N ALA A 4 10.23 -2.02 -8.34
CA ALA A 4 9.28 -3.09 -8.11
C ALA A 4 9.98 -4.38 -7.72
N VAL A 5 9.21 -5.28 -7.11
CA VAL A 5 9.62 -6.67 -6.89
C VAL A 5 8.70 -7.58 -7.69
N ILE A 6 9.25 -8.62 -8.31
CA ILE A 6 8.46 -9.64 -8.99
C ILE A 6 7.78 -10.50 -7.93
N THR A 7 6.46 -10.62 -7.99
CA THR A 7 5.66 -11.39 -7.03
C THR A 7 5.13 -12.68 -7.63
N ALA A 8 4.95 -12.74 -8.94
CA ALA A 8 4.63 -13.97 -9.67
C ALA A 8 5.16 -13.92 -11.11
N ILE A 9 5.46 -15.10 -11.67
CA ILE A 9 5.91 -15.27 -13.05
C ILE A 9 4.86 -16.10 -13.79
N TYR A 10 4.47 -15.64 -14.98
CA TYR A 10 3.56 -16.34 -15.88
C TYR A 10 4.19 -16.52 -17.27
N ASP A 11 3.54 -17.31 -18.13
CA ASP A 11 4.09 -17.65 -19.45
C ASP A 11 4.40 -16.41 -20.31
N THR A 12 3.53 -15.39 -20.29
CA THR A 12 3.63 -14.23 -21.19
C THR A 12 3.85 -12.89 -20.47
N ASN A 13 3.77 -12.88 -19.15
CA ASN A 13 3.86 -11.67 -18.33
C ASN A 13 4.33 -11.99 -16.91
N VAL A 14 4.58 -10.95 -16.12
CA VAL A 14 4.90 -11.07 -14.70
C VAL A 14 3.98 -10.18 -13.89
N GLU A 15 3.71 -10.59 -12.65
CA GLU A 15 3.15 -9.68 -11.65
C GLU A 15 4.28 -8.98 -10.91
N VAL A 16 4.15 -7.67 -10.77
CA VAL A 16 5.07 -6.83 -10.02
C VAL A 16 4.33 -6.07 -8.94
N HIS A 17 4.98 -5.90 -7.79
CA HIS A 17 4.55 -4.99 -6.73
C HIS A 17 5.44 -3.75 -6.76
N TYR A 18 4.86 -2.58 -7.04
CA TYR A 18 5.57 -1.31 -7.00
C TYR A 18 5.78 -0.87 -5.56
N ILE A 19 6.95 -1.18 -5.01
CA ILE A 19 7.26 -1.06 -3.58
C ILE A 19 7.20 0.38 -3.02
N ASP A 20 7.19 1.38 -3.89
CA ASP A 20 7.10 2.80 -3.50
C ASP A 20 5.66 3.33 -3.46
N TYR A 21 4.70 2.58 -4.02
CA TYR A 21 3.30 3.01 -4.19
C TYR A 21 2.30 2.01 -3.60
N GLY A 22 2.63 0.71 -3.57
CA GLY A 22 1.82 -0.35 -2.99
C GLY A 22 0.88 -1.07 -3.97
N ASN A 23 0.77 -0.63 -5.22
CA ASN A 23 -0.05 -1.28 -6.23
C ASN A 23 0.65 -2.47 -6.90
N TYR A 24 -0.15 -3.41 -7.37
CA TYR A 24 0.27 -4.58 -8.14
C TYR A 24 -0.20 -4.43 -9.59
N GLU A 25 0.64 -4.81 -10.53
CA GLU A 25 0.29 -4.81 -11.95
C GLU A 25 0.87 -6.02 -12.68
N ARG A 26 0.22 -6.39 -13.80
CA ARG A 26 0.77 -7.34 -14.76
C ARG A 26 1.47 -6.57 -15.87
N VAL A 27 2.75 -6.83 -16.04
CA VAL A 27 3.59 -6.18 -17.06
C VAL A 27 4.26 -7.23 -17.94
N THR A 28 4.67 -6.83 -19.14
CA THR A 28 5.40 -7.71 -20.05
C THR A 28 6.87 -7.77 -19.65
N TYR A 29 7.59 -8.79 -20.12
CA TYR A 29 9.03 -8.90 -19.90
C TYR A 29 9.83 -7.73 -20.45
N ASN A 30 9.32 -7.03 -21.47
CA ASN A 30 9.97 -5.86 -22.06
C ASN A 30 9.85 -4.59 -21.21
N ASP A 31 8.91 -4.58 -20.26
CA ASP A 31 8.73 -3.45 -19.33
C ASP A 31 9.70 -3.53 -18.13
N LEU A 32 10.42 -4.65 -17.98
CA LEU A 32 11.33 -4.91 -16.87
C LEU A 32 12.76 -4.50 -17.22
N HIS A 33 13.40 -3.81 -16.29
CA HIS A 33 14.82 -3.50 -16.33
C HIS A 33 15.47 -3.92 -15.01
N SER A 34 16.66 -4.52 -15.07
CA SER A 34 17.40 -4.85 -13.86
C SER A 34 17.72 -3.58 -13.07
N ILE A 35 17.62 -3.68 -11.74
CA ILE A 35 18.00 -2.59 -10.84
C ILE A 35 19.51 -2.55 -10.60
N ASP A 36 20.26 -3.59 -11.01
CA ASP A 36 21.67 -3.79 -10.62
C ASP A 36 22.59 -2.62 -11.03
N ASP A 37 22.34 -2.06 -12.21
CA ASP A 37 23.12 -0.96 -12.80
C ASP A 37 22.73 0.42 -12.24
N LEU A 38 21.71 0.50 -11.37
CA LEU A 38 21.32 1.75 -10.73
C LEU A 38 22.24 2.10 -9.55
N PRO A 39 22.32 3.40 -9.19
CA PRO A 39 23.08 3.84 -8.03
C PRO A 39 22.71 3.09 -6.74
N GLU A 40 23.70 2.86 -5.88
CA GLU A 40 23.49 2.21 -4.57
C GLU A 40 22.41 2.89 -3.73
N ILE A 41 22.29 4.22 -3.84
CA ILE A 41 21.24 4.98 -3.16
C ILE A 41 19.85 4.55 -3.63
N THR A 42 19.64 4.30 -4.92
CA THR A 42 18.36 3.84 -5.47
C THR A 42 18.04 2.41 -5.04
N LYS A 43 19.05 1.54 -5.02
CA LYS A 43 18.90 0.12 -4.62
C LYS A 43 18.62 -0.03 -3.12
N LYS A 44 19.29 0.76 -2.29
CA LYS A 44 19.21 0.65 -0.81
C LYS A 44 18.18 1.59 -0.18
N HIS A 45 17.57 2.48 -0.94
CA HIS A 45 16.50 3.33 -0.41
C HIS A 45 15.37 2.44 0.14
N PRO A 46 14.82 2.71 1.33
CA PRO A 46 13.68 1.97 1.85
C PRO A 46 12.51 1.99 0.87
N ALA A 47 11.70 0.94 0.85
CA ALA A 47 10.42 0.96 0.15
C ALA A 47 9.53 2.05 0.77
N MET A 48 9.00 2.96 -0.07
CA MET A 48 8.19 4.08 0.42
C MET A 48 6.71 3.71 0.61
N GLY A 49 6.25 2.63 -0.02
CA GLY A 49 4.92 2.07 0.20
C GLY A 49 4.89 1.31 1.54
N ILE A 50 4.22 1.89 2.53
CA ILE A 50 4.06 1.26 3.85
C ILE A 50 2.68 0.59 3.91
N PRO A 51 2.60 -0.76 3.94
CA PRO A 51 1.31 -1.44 4.03
C PRO A 51 0.67 -1.19 5.38
N CYS A 52 -0.55 -0.67 5.36
CA CYS A 52 -1.29 -0.27 6.55
C CYS A 52 -2.65 -0.98 6.64
N LEU A 53 -3.11 -1.22 7.86
CA LEU A 53 -4.44 -1.73 8.17
C LEU A 53 -5.10 -0.83 9.21
N LEU A 54 -6.29 -0.32 8.91
CA LEU A 54 -7.02 0.54 9.84
C LEU A 54 -7.61 -0.30 10.99
N VAL A 55 -7.36 0.09 12.24
CA VAL A 55 -7.74 -0.66 13.45
C VAL A 55 -9.24 -1.00 13.54
N ASN A 56 -10.11 -0.13 13.04
CA ASN A 56 -11.56 -0.36 13.03
C ASN A 56 -12.03 -1.37 11.96
N VAL A 57 -11.16 -1.77 11.04
CA VAL A 57 -11.42 -2.74 9.96
C VAL A 57 -10.87 -4.12 10.32
N ASP A 58 -9.91 -4.21 11.24
CA ASP A 58 -9.25 -5.46 11.70
C ASP A 58 -10.23 -6.39 12.47
N ASN A 59 -11.35 -5.85 12.99
CA ASN A 59 -12.43 -6.63 13.63
C ASN A 59 -13.45 -7.20 12.64
N ILE A 60 -13.35 -6.88 11.35
CA ILE A 60 -14.28 -7.37 10.33
C ILE A 60 -13.73 -8.68 9.76
N ASN A 61 -13.66 -9.70 10.63
CA ASN A 61 -13.55 -11.07 10.14
C ASN A 61 -14.81 -11.39 9.34
N THR A 62 -14.61 -11.82 8.10
CA THR A 62 -15.53 -12.64 7.30
C THR A 62 -16.87 -12.00 6.94
N GLY A 63 -16.98 -11.48 5.71
CA GLY A 63 -18.28 -11.30 5.05
C GLY A 63 -18.68 -9.87 4.67
N LEU A 64 -17.72 -8.94 4.54
CA LEU A 64 -18.01 -7.66 3.90
C LEU A 64 -18.52 -7.91 2.49
N ASN A 65 -19.84 -7.74 2.34
CA ASN A 65 -20.47 -7.51 1.06
C ASN A 65 -19.98 -6.12 0.64
N ILE A 66 -18.83 -6.09 -0.04
CA ILE A 66 -18.01 -4.90 -0.43
C ILE A 66 -18.83 -3.84 -1.19
N TYR A 67 -20.08 -4.15 -1.52
CA TYR A 67 -21.04 -3.33 -2.24
C TYR A 67 -21.99 -2.50 -1.36
N THR A 68 -21.89 -2.54 -0.03
CA THR A 68 -22.77 -1.75 0.85
C THR A 68 -21.99 -0.82 1.78
N ASP A 69 -21.37 0.27 1.32
CA ASP A 69 -20.52 1.01 2.27
C ASP A 69 -20.31 2.52 2.05
N ASN A 70 -21.19 3.32 2.68
CA ASN A 70 -20.88 4.70 3.04
C ASN A 70 -19.57 4.79 3.87
N SER A 71 -19.22 3.74 4.62
CA SER A 71 -18.02 3.65 5.45
C SER A 71 -16.74 3.62 4.61
N LEU A 72 -16.69 2.81 3.54
CA LEU A 72 -15.53 2.75 2.64
C LEU A 72 -15.32 4.08 1.92
N LEU A 73 -16.40 4.67 1.38
CA LEU A 73 -16.33 5.98 0.73
C LEU A 73 -15.85 7.08 1.70
N HIS A 74 -16.32 7.05 2.95
CA HIS A 74 -15.85 7.95 3.99
C HIS A 74 -14.35 7.82 4.23
N PHE A 75 -13.82 6.59 4.36
CA PHE A 75 -12.39 6.38 4.53
C PHE A 75 -11.58 6.81 3.30
N MET A 76 -12.03 6.45 2.09
CA MET A 76 -11.38 6.86 0.84
C MET A 76 -11.30 8.39 0.72
N ASN A 77 -12.40 9.09 1.01
CA ASN A 77 -12.40 10.55 1.06
C ASN A 77 -11.49 11.08 2.16
N ALA A 78 -11.43 10.40 3.31
CA ALA A 78 -10.65 10.83 4.45
C ALA A 78 -9.12 10.77 4.21
N VAL A 79 -8.66 9.86 3.35
CA VAL A 79 -7.25 9.70 2.93
C VAL A 79 -6.98 10.08 1.47
N SER A 80 -7.95 10.74 0.82
CA SER A 80 -7.84 11.13 -0.59
C SER A 80 -6.65 12.06 -0.85
N CYS A 81 -6.02 11.91 -2.02
CA CYS A 81 -4.97 12.81 -2.50
C CYS A 81 -5.46 14.26 -2.74
N GLU A 82 -6.78 14.50 -2.72
CA GLU A 82 -7.35 15.85 -2.74
C GLU A 82 -7.12 16.60 -1.43
N LYS A 83 -6.82 15.89 -0.34
CA LYS A 83 -6.45 16.50 0.93
C LYS A 83 -4.96 16.81 0.98
N PRO A 84 -4.54 17.93 1.60
CA PRO A 84 -3.13 18.30 1.70
C PRO A 84 -2.31 17.31 2.54
N PHE A 85 -2.94 16.69 3.54
CA PHE A 85 -2.37 15.63 4.36
C PHE A 85 -3.50 14.89 5.13
N PHE A 86 -3.14 13.77 5.73
CA PHE A 86 -3.89 13.08 6.78
C PHE A 86 -2.91 12.59 7.84
N LYS A 87 -3.40 12.27 9.04
CA LYS A 87 -2.57 11.80 10.16
C LYS A 87 -2.89 10.35 10.49
N LEU A 88 -1.87 9.53 10.59
CA LEU A 88 -1.98 8.15 11.07
C LEU A 88 -1.21 7.99 12.38
N LYS A 89 -1.83 7.33 13.35
CA LYS A 89 -1.18 6.85 14.56
C LYS A 89 -0.85 5.38 14.40
N PHE A 90 0.45 5.06 14.47
CA PHE A 90 0.93 3.67 14.39
C PHE A 90 0.74 2.99 15.74
N LEU A 91 -0.10 1.96 15.78
CA LEU A 91 -0.44 1.26 17.02
C LEU A 91 0.45 0.05 17.25
N ARG A 92 0.63 -0.79 16.24
CA ARG A 92 1.46 -2.00 16.29
C ARG A 92 1.88 -2.45 14.88
N LYS A 93 2.92 -3.28 14.82
CA LYS A 93 3.34 -3.98 13.60
C LYS A 93 2.95 -5.46 13.70
N ARG A 94 2.25 -5.98 12.69
CA ARG A 94 1.93 -7.41 12.56
C ARG A 94 3.17 -8.20 12.12
N THR A 95 3.13 -9.53 12.25
CA THR A 95 4.23 -10.43 11.87
C THR A 95 4.52 -10.43 10.37
N ASP A 96 3.55 -10.05 9.53
CA ASP A 96 3.66 -9.89 8.07
C ASP A 96 4.16 -8.50 7.64
N ASN A 97 4.62 -7.67 8.60
CA ASN A 97 5.04 -6.28 8.41
C ASN A 97 3.94 -5.26 8.09
N VAL A 98 2.66 -5.64 8.12
CA VAL A 98 1.56 -4.68 8.00
C VAL A 98 1.46 -3.84 9.28
N MET A 99 1.40 -2.53 9.10
CA MET A 99 1.25 -1.58 10.21
C MET A 99 -0.24 -1.42 10.55
N VAL A 100 -0.63 -1.73 11.78
CA VAL A 100 -1.98 -1.41 12.27
C VAL A 100 -1.99 0.04 12.70
N VAL A 101 -2.84 0.83 12.06
CA VAL A 101 -2.91 2.28 12.20
C VAL A 101 -4.31 2.74 12.57
N GLU A 102 -4.37 3.92 13.16
CA GLU A 102 -5.60 4.67 13.44
C GLU A 102 -5.54 5.99 12.67
N LEU A 103 -6.61 6.33 11.96
CA LEU A 103 -6.75 7.63 11.31
C LEU A 103 -7.13 8.66 12.37
N ILE A 104 -6.37 9.74 12.45
CA ILE A 104 -6.58 10.79 13.43
C ILE A 104 -7.18 12.00 12.71
N ASP A 105 -8.28 12.54 13.24
CA ASP A 105 -8.90 13.75 12.71
C ASP A 105 -8.01 14.99 12.91
N ASP A 106 -8.39 16.12 12.32
CA ASP A 106 -7.61 17.37 12.42
C ASP A 106 -7.51 17.89 13.86
N ASN A 107 -8.45 17.50 14.73
CA ASN A 107 -8.51 17.87 16.14
C ASN A 107 -7.68 16.94 17.05
N GLY A 108 -7.10 15.87 16.50
CA GLY A 108 -6.35 14.88 17.27
C GLY A 108 -7.20 13.79 17.92
N ASN A 109 -8.47 13.70 17.57
CA ASN A 109 -9.40 12.69 18.08
C ASN A 109 -9.48 11.48 17.13
N SER A 110 -9.85 10.34 17.72
CA SER A 110 -10.12 9.06 17.06
C SER A 110 -11.47 9.04 16.35
#